data_AF-A0A7X6DQD7-F1
#
_entry.id   AF-A0A7X6DQD7-F1
#
_cell.length_a   1.000
_cell.length_b   1.000
_cell.length_c   1.000
_cell.angle_alpha   90.00
_cell.angle_beta   90.00
_cell.angle_gamma   90.00
#
_symmetry.space_group_name_H-M   'P 1'
#
loop_
_entity.id
_entity.type
_entity.pdbx_description
1 polymer ?
#
loop_
_entity_poly.entity_id
_entity_poly.type
_entity_poly.pdbx_seq_one_letter_code
_entity_poly.pdbx_strand_id
1 'polypeptide(L)'
;MRIISIGTILFALILFLNGPLQAAPKAPAKGAEKKTEKVEEKAPGVSVPSLGNDHIQSIDSPHPPYNSKPPTSGPHVPFVAKWGIYRQQIPNELQVHNLEDGGVMIQYDCKNCAEMIQKLENLGREYLKMSQMTPQNGRFGHLIVAPYPGMETPIALTAWGKIDRLNEFDEARIRRFIEAYVGIDHHPRHTE
;
A
#
# COMPACT_ATOMS: atom_id res chain seq x y z
N MET A 1 -70.40 18.79 -38.56
CA MET A 1 -70.13 18.69 -40.02
C MET A 1 -69.51 20.01 -40.47
N ARG A 2 -68.49 19.94 -41.33
CA ARG A 2 -67.58 21.01 -41.83
C ARG A 2 -68.34 22.26 -42.31
N ILE A 3 -67.72 23.46 -42.39
CA ILE A 3 -67.18 24.02 -43.66
C ILE A 3 -66.61 25.47 -43.45
N ILE A 4 -65.43 25.74 -44.06
CA ILE A 4 -64.87 26.97 -44.71
C ILE A 4 -64.31 28.18 -43.89
N SER A 5 -62.97 28.32 -43.97
CA SER A 5 -62.12 29.43 -44.48
C SER A 5 -62.59 30.90 -44.46
N ILE A 6 -61.82 31.78 -43.79
CA ILE A 6 -61.53 33.21 -44.10
C ILE A 6 -60.21 33.52 -43.33
N GLY A 7 -59.13 34.13 -43.79
CA GLY A 7 -58.89 35.12 -44.84
C GLY A 7 -58.18 36.34 -44.21
N THR A 8 -56.88 36.46 -44.44
CA THR A 8 -56.06 37.69 -44.57
C THR A 8 -56.00 38.80 -43.47
N ILE A 9 -54.76 39.01 -42.98
CA ILE A 9 -53.97 40.27 -42.91
C ILE A 9 -54.59 41.50 -42.21
N LEU A 10 -53.96 41.96 -41.11
CA LEU A 10 -53.54 43.37 -41.03
C LEU A 10 -52.37 43.59 -40.05
N PHE A 11 -51.32 44.18 -40.59
CA PHE A 11 -50.16 44.75 -39.92
C PHE A 11 -50.58 46.01 -39.14
N ALA A 12 -50.23 46.13 -37.86
CA ALA A 12 -50.24 47.40 -37.16
C ALA A 12 -49.03 47.50 -36.23
N LEU A 13 -48.15 48.40 -36.64
CA LEU A 13 -46.85 48.79 -36.12
C LEU A 13 -47.03 49.65 -34.86
N ILE A 14 -46.44 49.27 -33.71
CA ILE A 14 -46.25 50.20 -32.57
C ILE A 14 -44.86 50.03 -31.94
N LEU A 15 -43.98 50.93 -32.37
CA LEU A 15 -42.94 51.67 -31.64
C LEU A 15 -42.12 50.95 -30.56
N PHE A 16 -40.87 50.63 -30.91
CA PHE A 16 -39.78 50.37 -29.98
C PHE A 16 -39.35 51.67 -29.27
N LEU A 17 -39.45 51.69 -27.94
CA LEU A 17 -38.79 52.68 -27.08
C LEU A 17 -37.28 52.36 -27.02
N ASN A 18 -36.47 53.25 -27.59
CA ASN A 18 -35.01 53.26 -27.39
C ASN A 18 -34.68 53.87 -26.02
N GLY A 19 -34.33 53.04 -25.04
CA GLY A 19 -33.64 53.45 -23.81
C GLY A 19 -32.18 52.95 -23.84
N PRO A 20 -31.20 53.74 -23.37
CA PRO A 20 -29.81 53.32 -23.36
C PRO A 20 -29.60 52.13 -22.42
N LEU A 21 -28.97 51.09 -22.96
CA LEU A 21 -28.53 49.88 -22.28
C LEU A 21 -27.55 50.26 -21.15
N GLN A 22 -27.97 50.11 -19.89
CA GLN A 22 -27.04 50.16 -18.76
C GLN A 22 -26.09 48.96 -18.85
N ALA A 23 -24.78 49.25 -18.79
CA ALA A 23 -23.75 48.24 -18.76
C ALA A 23 -23.91 47.35 -17.52
N ALA A 24 -24.03 46.04 -17.74
CA ALA A 24 -24.05 45.04 -16.69
C ALA A 24 -22.75 45.06 -15.86
N PRO A 25 -22.79 44.77 -14.55
CA PRO A 25 -21.59 44.62 -13.74
C PRO A 25 -20.75 43.44 -14.24
N LYS A 26 -19.43 43.68 -14.41
CA LYS A 26 -18.45 42.66 -14.79
C LYS A 26 -18.47 41.49 -13.79
N ALA A 27 -18.63 40.28 -14.31
CA ALA A 27 -18.49 39.05 -13.56
C ALA A 27 -17.10 38.99 -12.87
N PRO A 28 -17.00 38.40 -11.66
CA PRO A 28 -15.71 38.20 -11.00
C PRO A 28 -14.85 37.24 -11.81
N ALA A 29 -13.54 37.54 -11.85
CA ALA A 29 -12.53 36.76 -12.55
C ALA A 29 -12.57 35.28 -12.14
N LYS A 30 -12.51 34.39 -13.14
CA LYS A 30 -12.32 32.95 -12.99
C LYS A 30 -11.22 32.68 -11.98
N GLY A 31 -11.57 31.99 -10.89
CA GLY A 31 -10.60 31.40 -9.97
C GLY A 31 -9.65 30.50 -10.75
N ALA A 32 -8.36 30.68 -10.52
CA ALA A 32 -7.35 29.74 -10.99
C ALA A 32 -7.61 28.39 -10.30
N GLU A 33 -8.04 27.40 -11.07
CA GLU A 33 -7.96 26.01 -10.64
C GLU A 33 -6.50 25.68 -10.38
N LYS A 34 -6.16 25.55 -9.11
CA LYS A 34 -4.86 25.04 -8.67
C LYS A 34 -4.77 23.60 -9.13
N LYS A 35 -4.06 23.36 -10.23
CA LYS A 35 -3.63 22.03 -10.67
C LYS A 35 -2.92 21.36 -9.49
N THR A 36 -3.60 20.42 -8.84
CA THR A 36 -2.98 19.52 -7.88
C THR A 36 -2.08 18.59 -8.67
N GLU A 37 -0.81 18.93 -8.78
CA GLU A 37 0.22 17.95 -9.12
C GLU A 37 0.16 16.85 -8.05
N LYS A 38 -0.27 15.67 -8.46
CA LYS A 38 -0.18 14.45 -7.67
C LYS A 38 1.31 14.15 -7.51
N VAL A 39 1.90 14.61 -6.41
CA VAL A 39 3.26 14.22 -6.03
C VAL A 39 3.22 12.71 -5.87
N GLU A 40 3.85 12.00 -6.81
CA GLU A 40 4.00 10.55 -6.74
C GLU A 40 4.96 10.26 -5.58
N GLU A 41 4.40 9.96 -4.41
CA GLU A 41 5.17 9.61 -3.23
C GLU A 41 5.97 8.34 -3.56
N LYS A 42 7.31 8.45 -3.47
CA LYS A 42 8.19 7.32 -3.70
C LYS A 42 7.84 6.20 -2.71
N ALA A 43 7.66 4.98 -3.23
CA ALA A 43 7.36 3.81 -2.41
C ALA A 43 8.40 3.64 -1.27
N PRO A 44 7.97 3.27 -0.05
CA PRO A 44 8.84 3.21 1.12
C PRO A 44 9.91 2.12 1.03
N GLY A 45 11.02 2.32 1.74
CA GLY A 45 12.15 1.38 1.75
C GLY A 45 13.04 1.40 0.50
N VAL A 46 13.96 0.46 0.46
CA VAL A 46 14.98 0.28 -0.58
C VAL A 46 14.72 -1.03 -1.33
N SER A 47 14.89 -1.01 -2.66
CA SER A 47 14.82 -2.23 -3.48
C SER A 47 16.07 -3.09 -3.29
N VAL A 48 15.86 -4.39 -3.11
CA VAL A 48 16.90 -5.42 -3.12
C VAL A 48 16.73 -6.23 -4.40
N PRO A 49 17.80 -6.51 -5.18
CA PRO A 49 17.71 -7.39 -6.34
C PRO A 49 17.10 -8.74 -5.96
N SER A 50 16.06 -9.16 -6.69
CA SER A 50 15.42 -10.45 -6.44
C SER A 50 16.40 -11.59 -6.70
N LEU A 51 16.40 -12.58 -5.82
CA LEU A 51 17.12 -13.84 -5.98
C LEU A 51 16.27 -14.96 -6.62
N GLY A 52 15.10 -14.61 -7.16
CA GLY A 52 14.12 -15.59 -7.63
C GLY A 52 13.34 -16.23 -6.49
N ASN A 53 12.64 -17.31 -6.79
CA ASN A 53 11.66 -17.95 -5.92
C ASN A 53 11.73 -19.48 -5.97
N ASP A 54 12.95 -20.01 -6.10
CA ASP A 54 13.16 -21.45 -6.16
C ASP A 54 12.73 -22.13 -4.84
N HIS A 55 11.87 -23.13 -4.93
CA HIS A 55 11.50 -23.94 -3.78
C HIS A 55 12.58 -24.97 -3.44
N ILE A 56 12.95 -25.06 -2.16
CA ILE A 56 13.86 -26.08 -1.62
C ILE A 56 13.10 -27.10 -0.76
N GLN A 57 13.66 -28.29 -0.62
CA GLN A 57 12.96 -29.42 0.03
C GLN A 57 12.79 -29.25 1.55
N SER A 58 13.73 -28.59 2.20
CA SER A 58 13.75 -28.39 3.66
C SER A 58 14.54 -27.13 4.03
N ILE A 59 14.37 -26.66 5.26
CA ILE A 59 15.10 -25.49 5.79
C ILE A 59 16.62 -25.69 5.82
N ASP A 60 17.09 -26.95 5.86
CA ASP A 60 18.51 -27.29 5.89
C ASP A 60 19.07 -27.63 4.50
N SER A 61 18.25 -27.53 3.44
CA SER A 61 18.70 -27.80 2.08
C SER A 61 19.72 -26.76 1.63
N PRO A 62 20.85 -27.15 1.02
CA PRO A 62 21.87 -26.20 0.59
C PRO A 62 21.34 -25.30 -0.52
N HIS A 63 21.60 -24.00 -0.41
CA HIS A 63 21.27 -23.01 -1.43
C HIS A 63 22.27 -21.84 -1.41
N PRO A 64 22.34 -21.03 -2.49
CA PRO A 64 23.15 -19.81 -2.49
C PRO A 64 22.76 -18.85 -1.36
N PRO A 65 23.70 -18.08 -0.81
CA PRO A 65 23.40 -17.16 0.29
C PRO A 65 22.44 -16.05 -0.14
N TYR A 66 21.61 -15.59 0.79
CA TYR A 66 20.77 -14.40 0.60
C TYR A 66 21.62 -13.13 0.46
N ASN A 67 21.09 -12.14 -0.26
CA ASN A 67 21.78 -10.87 -0.56
C ASN A 67 21.30 -9.69 0.33
N SER A 68 20.45 -9.96 1.31
CA SER A 68 19.96 -9.01 2.30
C SER A 68 19.82 -9.68 3.66
N LYS A 69 19.86 -8.86 4.71
CA LYS A 69 19.64 -9.26 6.10
C LYS A 69 18.68 -8.26 6.77
N PRO A 70 17.47 -8.70 7.17
CA PRO A 70 16.84 -10.00 6.89
C PRO A 70 16.62 -10.24 5.38
N PRO A 71 16.48 -11.51 4.93
CA PRO A 71 16.30 -11.83 3.52
C PRO A 71 14.95 -11.34 3.00
N THR A 72 14.94 -10.90 1.75
CA THR A 72 13.75 -10.33 1.07
C THR A 72 13.26 -11.15 -0.12
N SER A 73 14.00 -12.16 -0.56
CA SER A 73 13.67 -13.05 -1.69
C SER A 73 14.70 -14.17 -1.77
N GLY A 74 14.45 -15.19 -2.58
CA GLY A 74 15.40 -16.26 -2.87
C GLY A 74 14.86 -17.64 -2.51
N PRO A 75 15.75 -18.65 -2.43
CA PRO A 75 15.35 -20.02 -2.15
C PRO A 75 14.60 -20.16 -0.82
N HIS A 76 13.50 -20.91 -0.80
CA HIS A 76 12.64 -21.04 0.38
C HIS A 76 11.82 -22.34 0.35
N VAL A 77 11.30 -22.78 1.51
CA VAL A 77 10.52 -24.04 1.61
C VAL A 77 9.09 -23.85 1.12
N PRO A 78 8.35 -24.88 0.63
CA PRO A 78 7.01 -24.72 0.03
C PRO A 78 5.87 -24.56 1.06
N PHE A 79 6.17 -24.07 2.26
CA PHE A 79 5.20 -23.82 3.31
C PHE A 79 5.58 -22.56 4.07
N VAL A 80 4.59 -21.93 4.69
CA VAL A 80 4.75 -20.65 5.41
C VAL A 80 4.74 -20.83 6.92
N ALA A 81 5.37 -19.90 7.64
CA ALA A 81 5.11 -19.72 9.06
C ALA A 81 3.68 -19.21 9.27
N LYS A 82 3.10 -19.52 10.44
CA LYS A 82 1.82 -18.92 10.84
C LYS A 82 1.98 -17.41 10.92
N TRP A 83 1.02 -16.66 10.40
CA TRP A 83 0.98 -15.22 10.59
C TRP A 83 0.80 -14.89 12.07
N GLY A 84 1.49 -13.85 12.57
CA GLY A 84 1.40 -13.49 13.99
C GLY A 84 2.67 -12.95 14.63
N ILE A 85 2.67 -12.98 15.96
CA ILE A 85 3.75 -12.46 16.80
C ILE A 85 4.60 -13.61 17.31
N TYR A 86 5.91 -13.49 17.15
CA TYR A 86 6.89 -14.49 17.54
C TYR A 86 7.87 -13.94 18.59
N ARG A 87 8.31 -14.83 19.48
CA ARG A 87 9.34 -14.57 20.51
C ARG A 87 10.69 -15.17 20.18
N GLN A 88 10.76 -15.92 19.08
CA GLN A 88 11.96 -16.57 18.57
C GLN A 88 12.10 -16.24 17.09
N GLN A 89 13.33 -16.25 16.60
CA GLN A 89 13.59 -16.02 15.18
C GLN A 89 12.94 -17.12 14.35
N ILE A 90 12.35 -16.73 13.23
CA ILE A 90 11.84 -17.65 12.22
C ILE A 90 12.99 -17.97 11.25
N PRO A 91 13.19 -19.25 10.86
CA PRO A 91 14.17 -19.60 9.83
C PRO A 91 13.98 -18.78 8.55
N ASN A 92 15.08 -18.40 7.90
CA ASN A 92 15.06 -17.53 6.72
C ASN A 92 14.20 -18.11 5.60
N GLU A 93 14.39 -19.40 5.34
CA GLU A 93 13.75 -20.18 4.29
C GLU A 93 12.23 -20.26 4.50
N LEU A 94 11.77 -20.13 5.75
CA LEU A 94 10.35 -20.13 6.07
C LEU A 94 9.75 -18.72 5.95
N GLN A 95 10.43 -17.69 6.48
CA GLN A 95 9.94 -16.32 6.37
C GLN A 95 9.99 -15.78 4.93
N VAL A 96 10.89 -16.25 4.07
CA VAL A 96 10.96 -15.83 2.67
C VAL A 96 9.71 -16.28 1.90
N HIS A 97 9.16 -17.47 2.16
CA HIS A 97 7.88 -17.88 1.56
C HIS A 97 6.75 -16.95 2.02
N ASN A 98 6.67 -16.62 3.32
CA ASN A 98 5.71 -15.61 3.78
C ASN A 98 5.85 -14.29 3.00
N LEU A 99 7.06 -13.86 2.64
CA LEU A 99 7.23 -12.65 1.81
C LEU A 99 6.72 -12.85 0.37
N GLU A 100 6.91 -14.05 -0.21
CA GLU A 100 6.34 -14.39 -1.53
C GLU A 100 4.80 -14.29 -1.51
N ASP A 101 4.17 -14.80 -0.45
CA ASP A 101 2.72 -14.75 -0.17
C ASP A 101 2.19 -13.33 0.17
N GLY A 102 2.98 -12.30 -0.09
CA GLY A 102 2.63 -10.90 0.20
C GLY A 102 2.72 -10.55 1.68
N GLY A 103 3.54 -11.26 2.43
CA GLY A 103 3.86 -10.97 3.81
C GLY A 103 4.65 -9.69 3.98
N VAL A 104 4.42 -9.03 5.10
CA VAL A 104 5.33 -8.03 5.66
C VAL A 104 5.85 -8.53 7.00
N MET A 105 7.17 -8.47 7.16
CA MET A 105 7.82 -8.75 8.44
C MET A 105 8.18 -7.44 9.12
N ILE A 106 7.92 -7.36 10.42
CA ILE A 106 8.43 -6.33 11.32
C ILE A 106 9.45 -7.01 12.23
N GLN A 107 10.73 -6.89 11.88
CA GLN A 107 11.81 -7.56 12.58
C GLN A 107 12.54 -6.59 13.52
N TYR A 108 13.01 -7.12 14.65
CA TYR A 108 13.77 -6.35 15.62
C TYR A 108 15.02 -7.08 16.12
N ASP A 109 16.05 -6.30 16.43
CA ASP A 109 17.25 -6.76 17.10
C ASP A 109 17.78 -5.68 18.04
N CYS A 110 17.46 -5.77 19.32
CA CYS A 110 17.96 -4.82 20.28
C CYS A 110 17.99 -5.41 21.68
N LYS A 111 18.98 -4.96 22.45
CA LYS A 111 19.10 -5.23 23.87
C LYS A 111 18.42 -4.08 24.65
N ASN A 112 17.71 -4.42 25.74
CA ASN A 112 17.09 -3.45 26.65
C ASN A 112 16.05 -2.50 26.01
N CYS A 113 15.31 -2.96 25.00
CA CYS A 113 14.35 -2.18 24.22
C CYS A 113 12.91 -2.70 24.36
N ALA A 114 12.54 -3.18 25.57
CA ALA A 114 11.25 -3.82 25.80
C ALA A 114 10.06 -2.94 25.39
N GLU A 115 10.14 -1.61 25.60
CA GLU A 115 9.11 -0.67 25.18
C GLU A 115 8.95 -0.63 23.64
N MET A 116 10.06 -0.64 22.90
CA MET A 116 10.05 -0.65 21.43
C MET A 116 9.41 -1.94 20.91
N ILE A 117 9.81 -3.08 21.46
CA ILE A 117 9.24 -4.40 21.12
C ILE A 117 7.72 -4.39 21.40
N GLN A 118 7.30 -3.88 22.55
CA GLN A 118 5.89 -3.79 22.90
C GLN A 118 5.09 -2.93 21.90
N LYS A 119 5.66 -1.81 21.42
CA LYS A 119 5.05 -0.96 20.39
C LYS A 119 4.91 -1.69 19.06
N LEU A 120 5.96 -2.37 18.59
CA LEU A 120 5.94 -3.15 17.35
C LEU A 120 4.88 -4.26 17.40
N GLU A 121 4.80 -4.98 18.52
CA GLU A 121 3.81 -6.03 18.68
C GLU A 121 2.39 -5.51 18.81
N ASN A 122 2.18 -4.37 19.48
CA ASN A 122 0.88 -3.73 19.55
C ASN A 122 0.40 -3.35 18.15
N LEU A 123 1.28 -2.75 17.34
CA LEU A 123 0.99 -2.41 15.95
C LEU A 123 0.68 -3.65 15.12
N GLY A 124 1.48 -4.72 15.25
CA GLY A 124 1.21 -5.99 14.57
C GLY A 124 -0.15 -6.59 14.95
N ARG A 125 -0.50 -6.60 16.24
CA ARG A 125 -1.81 -7.07 16.73
C ARG A 125 -2.96 -6.21 16.21
N GLU A 126 -2.77 -4.91 16.06
CA GLU A 126 -3.78 -4.01 15.51
C GLU A 126 -4.15 -4.41 14.08
N TYR A 127 -3.18 -4.57 13.19
CA TYR A 127 -3.42 -4.99 11.81
C TYR A 127 -4.01 -6.41 11.71
N LEU A 128 -3.48 -7.35 12.50
CA LEU A 128 -4.03 -8.72 12.55
C LEU A 128 -5.48 -8.75 13.05
N LYS A 129 -5.86 -7.85 13.95
CA LYS A 129 -7.27 -7.67 14.35
C LYS A 129 -8.07 -7.05 13.21
N MET A 130 -7.53 -6.02 12.56
CA MET A 130 -8.18 -5.33 11.44
C MET A 130 -8.53 -6.28 10.29
N SER A 131 -7.67 -7.25 9.99
CA SER A 131 -7.90 -8.25 8.93
C SER A 131 -9.11 -9.14 9.16
N GLN A 132 -9.54 -9.28 10.41
CA GLN A 132 -10.69 -10.09 10.80
C GLN A 132 -11.99 -9.28 10.83
N MET A 133 -11.93 -7.94 10.67
CA MET A 133 -13.10 -7.08 10.79
C MET A 133 -13.96 -7.08 9.53
N THR A 134 -13.35 -7.09 8.35
CA THR A 134 -14.04 -7.09 7.06
C THR A 134 -13.25 -7.89 6.01
N PRO A 135 -13.91 -8.46 4.98
CA PRO A 135 -13.21 -9.12 3.89
C PRO A 135 -12.21 -8.20 3.16
N GLN A 136 -12.50 -6.91 3.05
CA GLN A 136 -11.62 -5.93 2.38
C GLN A 136 -10.29 -5.73 3.12
N ASN A 137 -10.28 -5.99 4.42
CA ASN A 137 -9.08 -5.88 5.26
C ASN A 137 -8.26 -7.17 5.31
N GLY A 138 -8.72 -8.27 4.68
CA GLY A 138 -8.12 -9.60 4.81
C GLY A 138 -6.62 -9.64 4.57
N ARG A 139 -6.10 -8.80 3.66
CA ARG A 139 -4.66 -8.67 3.37
C ARG A 139 -3.81 -8.36 4.60
N PHE A 140 -4.34 -7.64 5.59
CA PHE A 140 -3.62 -7.30 6.82
C PHE A 140 -3.35 -8.53 7.71
N GLY A 141 -3.89 -9.70 7.35
CA GLY A 141 -3.55 -10.98 7.95
C GLY A 141 -2.13 -11.44 7.61
N HIS A 142 -1.48 -10.88 6.58
CA HIS A 142 -0.15 -11.30 6.12
C HIS A 142 0.98 -10.54 6.85
N LEU A 143 0.93 -10.54 8.19
CA LEU A 143 1.92 -9.84 9.01
C LEU A 143 2.59 -10.77 10.01
N ILE A 144 3.90 -10.59 10.16
CA ILE A 144 4.69 -11.22 11.22
C ILE A 144 5.51 -10.17 11.95
N VAL A 145 5.55 -10.27 13.29
CA VAL A 145 6.49 -9.52 14.13
C VAL A 145 7.39 -10.53 14.84
N ALA A 146 8.70 -10.44 14.65
CA ALA A 146 9.64 -11.45 15.16
C ALA A 146 11.03 -10.86 15.46
N PRO A 147 11.78 -11.42 16.42
CA PRO A 147 13.19 -11.06 16.57
C PRO A 147 14.02 -11.59 15.39
N TYR A 148 15.08 -10.86 15.02
CA TYR A 148 16.04 -11.30 14.00
C TYR A 148 17.46 -10.88 14.41
N PRO A 149 18.21 -11.72 15.14
CA PRO A 149 19.54 -11.38 15.64
C PRO A 149 20.59 -11.06 14.56
N GLY A 150 21.45 -10.09 14.87
CA GLY A 150 22.54 -9.61 14.04
C GLY A 150 22.11 -8.67 12.92
N MET A 151 21.03 -7.91 13.09
CA MET A 151 20.66 -6.83 12.17
C MET A 151 21.57 -5.61 12.36
N GLU A 152 21.74 -4.83 11.29
CA GLU A 152 22.51 -3.57 11.34
C GLU A 152 21.79 -2.46 12.11
N THR A 153 20.46 -2.50 12.11
CA THR A 153 19.60 -1.52 12.78
C THR A 153 18.62 -2.22 13.74
N PRO A 154 18.15 -1.56 14.80
CA PRO A 154 17.19 -2.11 15.76
C PRO A 154 15.89 -2.63 15.15
N ILE A 155 15.43 -2.03 14.05
CA ILE A 155 14.21 -2.42 13.34
C ILE A 155 14.53 -2.58 11.85
N ALA A 156 13.96 -3.62 11.24
CA ALA A 156 13.92 -3.82 9.80
C ALA A 156 12.50 -4.24 9.40
N LEU A 157 12.02 -3.67 8.30
CA LEU A 157 10.76 -4.03 7.67
C LEU A 157 11.11 -4.72 6.35
N THR A 158 10.59 -5.93 6.11
CA THR A 158 10.81 -6.61 4.84
C THR A 158 9.50 -6.99 4.17
N ALA A 159 9.47 -6.77 2.86
CA ALA A 159 8.52 -7.35 1.91
C ALA A 159 9.32 -7.97 0.76
N TRP A 160 8.68 -8.66 -0.18
CA TRP A 160 9.40 -9.26 -1.31
C TRP A 160 10.23 -8.22 -2.09
N GLY A 161 11.54 -8.42 -2.13
CA GLY A 161 12.50 -7.50 -2.78
C GLY A 161 12.59 -6.10 -2.15
N LYS A 162 12.07 -5.88 -0.94
CA LYS A 162 12.02 -4.58 -0.27
C LYS A 162 12.50 -4.67 1.16
N ILE A 163 13.33 -3.71 1.57
CA ILE A 163 13.77 -3.56 2.96
C ILE A 163 13.74 -2.10 3.39
N ASP A 164 13.22 -1.84 4.59
CA ASP A 164 13.34 -0.54 5.25
C ASP A 164 13.99 -0.70 6.62
N ARG A 165 15.05 0.08 6.88
CA ARG A 165 15.85 -0.01 8.12
C ARG A 165 15.64 1.23 8.97
N LEU A 166 15.33 1.02 10.25
CA LEU A 166 14.99 2.09 11.20
C LEU A 166 15.84 1.97 12.47
N ASN A 167 16.34 3.12 12.94
CA ASN A 167 17.10 3.22 14.19
C ASN A 167 16.20 3.30 15.44
N GLU A 168 14.94 3.69 15.25
CA GLU A 168 13.97 3.90 16.32
C GLU A 168 12.56 3.59 15.81
N PHE A 169 11.62 3.46 16.74
CA PHE A 169 10.22 3.25 16.41
C PHE A 169 9.61 4.51 15.78
N ASP A 170 9.28 4.43 14.50
CA ASP A 170 8.50 5.43 13.76
C ASP A 170 7.21 4.76 13.26
N GLU A 171 6.12 4.94 14.01
CA GLU A 171 4.84 4.30 13.70
C GLU A 171 4.34 4.68 12.31
N ALA A 172 4.43 5.96 11.94
CA ALA A 172 3.91 6.44 10.66
C ALA A 172 4.68 5.82 9.50
N ARG A 173 6.01 5.70 9.60
CA ARG A 173 6.84 5.04 8.58
C ARG A 173 6.57 3.55 8.49
N ILE A 174 6.41 2.87 9.63
CA ILE A 174 6.10 1.44 9.65
C ILE A 174 4.73 1.18 8.99
N ARG A 175 3.71 1.97 9.32
CA ARG A 175 2.38 1.87 8.70
C ARG A 175 2.43 2.09 7.19
N ARG A 176 3.16 3.12 6.72
CA ARG A 176 3.35 3.35 5.27
C ARG A 176 3.97 2.14 4.57
N PHE A 177 4.97 1.51 5.17
CA PHE A 177 5.59 0.30 4.60
C PHE A 177 4.62 -0.88 4.56
N ILE A 178 3.91 -1.15 5.65
CA ILE A 178 2.91 -2.21 5.72
C ILE A 178 1.85 -2.00 4.63
N GLU A 179 1.26 -0.81 4.57
CA GLU A 179 0.18 -0.51 3.65
C GLU A 179 0.60 -0.60 2.19
N ALA A 180 1.84 -0.23 1.88
CA ALA A 180 2.41 -0.28 0.53
C ALA A 180 2.61 -1.71 0.01
N TYR A 181 2.85 -2.70 0.88
CA TYR A 181 3.32 -4.02 0.45
C TYR A 181 2.47 -5.21 0.89
N VAL A 182 1.74 -5.10 2.01
CA VAL A 182 1.02 -6.25 2.56
C VAL A 182 -0.09 -6.72 1.62
N GLY A 183 -0.08 -8.02 1.33
CA GLY A 183 -1.01 -8.72 0.43
C GLY A 183 -0.63 -8.68 -1.06
N ILE A 184 0.53 -8.15 -1.44
CA ILE A 184 1.01 -8.23 -2.82
C ILE A 184 1.64 -9.61 -3.04
N ASP A 185 0.95 -10.49 -3.75
CA ASP A 185 1.43 -11.84 -4.10
C ASP A 185 2.55 -11.81 -5.16
N HIS A 186 3.59 -12.60 -4.94
CA HIS A 186 4.77 -12.66 -5.81
C HIS A 186 5.01 -14.02 -6.45
N HIS A 187 4.08 -14.95 -6.32
CA HIS A 187 4.14 -16.19 -7.06
C HIS A 187 4.19 -15.95 -8.58
N PRO A 188 4.88 -16.80 -9.35
CA PRO A 188 4.85 -16.74 -10.79
C PRO A 188 3.41 -16.95 -11.23
N ARG A 189 2.89 -16.00 -12.02
CA ARG A 189 1.59 -16.20 -12.64
C ARG A 189 1.69 -17.41 -13.57
N HIS A 190 0.96 -18.47 -13.25
CA HIS A 190 0.73 -19.55 -14.20
C HIS A 190 -0.08 -18.96 -15.35
N THR A 191 0.56 -18.74 -16.49
CA THR A 191 -0.16 -18.51 -17.75
C THR A 191 -0.72 -19.86 -18.18
N GLU A 192 -2.04 -20.02 -18.10
CA GLU A 192 -2.77 -21.13 -18.73
C GLU A 192 -2.61 -21.12 -20.26
#